data_AF-A0A3N6M6M6-F1
#
_entry.id   AF-A0A3N6M6M6-F1
#
_cell.length_a   1.000
_cell.length_b   1.000
_cell.length_c   1.000
_cell.angle_alpha   90.00
_cell.angle_beta   90.00
_cell.angle_gamma   90.00
#
_symmetry.space_group_name_H-M   'P 1'
#
loop_
_entity.id
_entity.type
_entity.pdbx_description
1 polymer ?
#
loop_
_entity_poly.entity_id
_entity_poly.type
_entity_poly.pdbx_seq_one_letter_code
_entity_poly.pdbx_strand_id
1 'polypeptide(L)'
;MTSDDSDRPSAEESLDPNAITERFTDLEVGDTLTVNNHELTYEVVDTDTYAVIAEDPDGHQVTFSQNLQSGGWAINEPVFFVESVDE
;
A
#
# COMPACT_ATOMS: atom_id res chain seq x y z
N MET A 1 22.15 20.99 31.57
CA MET A 1 21.78 21.38 30.21
C MET A 1 21.63 20.04 29.47
N THR A 2 20.46 19.43 29.28
CA THR A 2 19.32 19.79 28.38
C THR A 2 19.85 20.21 27.01
N SER A 3 19.46 19.68 25.85
CA SER A 3 18.53 18.63 25.39
C SER A 3 19.26 17.94 24.20
N ASP A 4 18.81 16.88 23.54
CA ASP A 4 17.80 16.88 22.47
C ASP A 4 17.95 15.49 21.79
N ASP A 5 17.07 14.51 22.00
CA ASP A 5 15.93 14.20 21.12
C ASP A 5 16.25 14.32 19.62
N SER A 6 16.90 13.31 19.01
CA SER A 6 16.98 13.16 17.54
C SER A 6 17.42 11.74 17.16
N ASP A 7 16.74 10.72 17.69
CA ASP A 7 16.75 9.37 17.10
C ASP A 7 15.33 8.94 16.72
N ARG A 8 14.52 9.94 16.33
CA ARG A 8 13.25 9.70 15.67
C ARG A 8 13.60 9.44 14.20
N PRO A 9 13.38 8.22 13.66
CA PRO A 9 13.67 7.94 12.25
C PRO A 9 12.95 9.00 11.41
N SER A 10 13.77 9.78 10.70
CA SER A 10 13.32 10.90 9.91
C SER A 10 12.79 10.37 8.59
N ALA A 11 11.50 10.60 8.34
CA ALA A 11 10.79 10.42 7.09
C ALA A 11 10.83 9.02 6.47
N GLU A 12 9.65 8.46 6.23
CA GLU A 12 9.42 7.26 5.45
C GLU A 12 9.99 7.47 4.03
N GLU A 13 11.23 7.04 3.79
CA GLU A 13 11.81 7.04 2.44
C GLU A 13 10.90 6.19 1.54
N SER A 14 10.33 6.83 0.53
CA SER A 14 9.49 6.13 -0.45
C SER A 14 10.34 5.10 -1.17
N LEU A 15 9.87 3.85 -1.19
CA LEU A 15 10.57 2.76 -1.87
C LEU A 15 10.71 3.07 -3.36
N ASP A 16 11.85 2.67 -3.94
CA ASP A 16 12.04 2.73 -5.39
C ASP A 16 10.95 1.92 -6.12
N PRO A 17 10.41 2.41 -7.24
CA PRO A 17 9.40 1.70 -8.03
C PRO A 17 9.75 0.25 -8.40
N ASN A 18 11.04 -0.02 -8.64
CA ASN A 18 11.53 -1.37 -8.94
C ASN A 18 11.43 -2.30 -7.72
N ALA A 19 11.86 -1.84 -6.55
CA ALA A 19 11.78 -2.63 -5.32
C ALA A 19 10.33 -2.95 -4.92
N ILE A 20 9.41 -2.02 -5.21
CA ILE A 20 7.97 -2.25 -5.04
C ILE A 20 7.48 -3.32 -6.04
N THR A 21 7.89 -3.22 -7.30
CA THR A 21 7.49 -4.16 -8.36
C THR A 21 7.95 -5.59 -8.07
N GLU A 22 9.20 -5.77 -7.65
CA GLU A 22 9.71 -7.09 -7.27
C GLU A 22 8.87 -7.69 -6.14
N ARG A 23 8.57 -6.89 -5.10
CA ARG A 23 7.74 -7.34 -3.97
C ARG A 23 6.32 -7.74 -4.39
N PHE A 24 5.67 -7.02 -5.30
CA PHE A 24 4.34 -7.39 -5.78
C PHE A 24 4.36 -8.58 -6.76
N THR A 25 5.45 -8.78 -7.49
CA THR A 25 5.60 -9.90 -8.44
C THR A 25 5.74 -11.25 -7.73
N ASP A 26 6.35 -11.24 -6.53
CA ASP A 26 6.52 -12.43 -5.70
C ASP A 26 5.30 -12.76 -4.83
N LEU A 27 4.22 -11.97 -4.88
CA LEU A 27 3.00 -12.25 -4.11
C LEU A 27 2.18 -13.36 -4.75
N GLU A 28 1.68 -14.26 -3.90
CA GLU A 28 0.78 -15.35 -4.26
C GLU A 28 -0.57 -15.18 -3.55
N VAL A 29 -1.62 -15.83 -4.07
CA VAL A 29 -2.93 -15.85 -3.40
C VAL A 29 -2.80 -16.53 -2.02
N GLY A 30 -3.34 -15.87 -1.00
CA GLY A 30 -3.22 -16.25 0.41
C GLY A 30 -2.06 -15.58 1.14
N ASP A 31 -1.19 -14.84 0.43
CA ASP A 31 -0.17 -14.03 1.08
C ASP A 31 -0.78 -12.84 1.83
N THR A 32 -0.05 -12.38 2.84
CA THR A 32 -0.45 -11.27 3.68
C THR A 32 0.48 -10.09 3.46
N LEU A 33 -0.06 -8.90 3.20
CA LEU A 33 0.71 -7.68 2.98
C LEU A 33 0.19 -6.50 3.78
N THR A 34 1.11 -5.60 4.12
CA THR A 34 0.83 -4.34 4.81
C THR A 34 1.54 -3.23 4.04
N VAL A 35 0.83 -2.16 3.70
CA VAL A 35 1.38 -1.07 2.87
C VAL A 35 1.43 0.22 3.66
N ASN A 36 2.52 1.00 3.53
CA ASN A 36 2.72 2.28 4.21
C ASN A 36 2.47 2.22 5.73
N ASN A 37 2.80 1.09 6.35
CA ASN A 37 2.57 0.89 7.78
C ASN A 37 1.10 1.11 8.20
N HIS A 38 0.15 0.91 7.26
CA HIS A 38 -1.28 0.94 7.57
C HIS A 38 -1.57 -0.03 8.71
N GLU A 39 -2.51 0.36 9.58
CA GLU A 39 -3.03 -0.51 10.64
C GLU A 39 -3.75 -1.75 10.08
N LEU A 40 -4.13 -1.69 8.80
CA LEU A 40 -4.82 -2.74 8.08
C LEU A 40 -3.85 -3.67 7.35
N THR A 41 -4.06 -4.95 7.58
CA THR A 41 -3.37 -6.06 6.93
C THR A 41 -4.30 -6.65 5.88
N TYR A 42 -3.81 -6.84 4.66
CA TYR A 42 -4.60 -7.37 3.55
C TYR A 42 -4.14 -8.80 3.20
N GLU A 43 -5.09 -9.66 2.86
CA GLU A 43 -4.85 -10.97 2.26
C GLU A 43 -4.98 -10.87 0.74
N VAL A 44 -3.99 -11.37 0.00
CA VAL A 44 -4.03 -11.41 -1.47
C VAL A 44 -5.06 -12.45 -1.90
N VAL A 45 -6.10 -12.00 -2.61
CA VAL A 45 -7.18 -12.87 -3.09
C VAL A 45 -7.06 -13.18 -4.60
N ASP A 46 -6.35 -12.34 -5.35
CA ASP A 46 -6.10 -12.53 -6.78
C ASP A 46 -4.81 -11.83 -7.21
N THR A 47 -4.08 -12.45 -8.15
CA THR A 47 -2.87 -11.88 -8.74
C THR A 47 -2.92 -11.97 -10.26
N ASP A 48 -2.55 -10.88 -10.90
CA ASP A 48 -2.37 -10.73 -12.34
C ASP A 48 -0.97 -10.17 -12.64
N THR A 49 -0.55 -10.18 -13.91
CA THR A 49 0.78 -9.71 -14.33
C THR A 49 1.05 -8.25 -13.93
N TYR A 50 -0.01 -7.42 -13.86
CA TYR A 50 0.11 -6.00 -13.55
C TYR A 50 -0.82 -5.53 -12.44
N ALA A 51 -1.47 -6.45 -11.73
CA ALA A 51 -2.40 -6.13 -10.67
C ALA A 51 -2.36 -7.17 -9.55
N VAL A 52 -2.54 -6.71 -8.32
CA VAL A 52 -2.75 -7.55 -7.14
C VAL A 52 -4.02 -7.06 -6.47
N ILE A 53 -4.97 -7.97 -6.23
CA ILE A 53 -6.19 -7.70 -5.49
C ILE A 53 -6.00 -8.29 -4.10
N ALA A 54 -6.17 -7.45 -3.09
CA ALA A 54 -6.11 -7.89 -1.70
C ALA A 54 -7.38 -7.46 -0.96
N GLU A 55 -7.74 -8.21 0.07
CA GLU A 55 -8.94 -8.01 0.87
C GLU A 55 -8.53 -7.81 2.34
N ASP A 56 -9.15 -6.84 3.01
CA ASP A 56 -8.94 -6.64 4.44
C ASP A 56 -9.89 -7.52 5.29
N PRO A 57 -9.71 -7.62 6.61
CA PRO A 57 -10.54 -8.47 7.47
C PRO A 57 -12.03 -8.10 7.50
N ASP A 58 -12.38 -6.85 7.17
CA ASP A 58 -13.76 -6.38 7.05
C ASP A 58 -14.37 -6.68 5.65
N GLY A 59 -13.58 -7.25 4.73
CA GLY A 59 -14.02 -7.67 3.40
C GLY A 59 -13.96 -6.59 2.32
N HIS A 60 -13.25 -5.49 2.55
CA HIS A 60 -13.00 -4.47 1.53
C HIS A 60 -11.82 -4.86 0.65
N GLN A 61 -12.05 -4.80 -0.65
CA GLN A 61 -11.03 -5.11 -1.64
C GLN A 61 -10.30 -3.84 -2.08
N VAL A 62 -8.98 -3.96 -2.13
CA VAL A 62 -8.06 -2.96 -2.65
C VAL A 62 -7.32 -3.54 -3.84
N THR A 63 -7.16 -2.72 -4.89
CA THR A 63 -6.44 -3.13 -6.10
C THR A 63 -5.14 -2.36 -6.20
N PHE A 64 -4.03 -3.07 -6.10
CA PHE A 64 -2.70 -2.56 -6.41
C PHE A 64 -2.47 -2.77 -7.90
N SER A 65 -2.25 -1.70 -8.66
CA SER A 65 -2.04 -1.78 -10.10
C SER A 65 -0.75 -1.09 -10.50
N GLN A 66 0.01 -1.70 -11.41
CA GLN A 66 1.20 -1.07 -11.95
C GLN A 66 0.82 -0.03 -13.01
N ASN A 67 1.29 1.20 -12.82
CA ASN A 67 1.27 2.21 -13.85
C ASN A 67 2.39 1.93 -14.86
N LEU A 68 2.03 1.44 -16.04
CA LEU A 68 2.99 1.08 -17.09
C LEU A 68 3.75 2.28 -17.69
N GLN A 69 3.29 3.51 -17.48
CA GLN A 69 3.97 4.71 -17.96
C GLN A 69 5.10 5.15 -17.03
N SER A 70 4.91 5.00 -15.71
CA SER A 70 5.89 5.39 -14.69
C SER A 70 6.66 4.20 -14.10
N GLY A 71 6.21 2.97 -14.33
CA GLY A 71 6.71 1.76 -13.66
C GLY A 71 6.37 1.69 -12.18
N GLY A 72 5.63 2.66 -11.63
CA GLY A 72 5.23 2.72 -10.23
C GLY A 72 3.93 1.98 -9.97
N TRP A 73 3.72 1.55 -8.73
CA TRP A 73 2.45 0.95 -8.31
C TRP A 73 1.54 2.00 -7.68
N ALA A 74 0.24 1.91 -7.97
CA ALA A 74 -0.79 2.73 -7.36
C ALA A 74 -1.79 1.83 -6.63
N ILE A 75 -2.22 2.28 -5.47
CA ILE A 75 -3.31 1.65 -4.71
C ILE A 75 -4.61 2.33 -5.15
N ASN A 76 -5.55 1.53 -5.63
CA ASN A 76 -6.90 1.99 -5.91
C ASN A 76 -7.82 1.37 -4.87
N GLU A 77 -8.36 2.25 -4.02
CA GLU A 77 -9.30 1.88 -2.97
C GLU A 77 -10.70 2.38 -3.35
N PRO A 78 -11.75 1.55 -3.23
CA PRO A 78 -13.12 2.00 -3.42
C PRO A 78 -13.50 3.08 -2.40
N VAL A 79 -14.08 4.17 -2.88
CA VAL A 79 -14.56 5.27 -2.03
C VAL A 79 -15.98 4.96 -1.56
N PHE A 80 -16.14 4.67 -0.27
CA PHE A 80 -17.44 4.33 0.32
C PHE A 80 -18.15 5.52 1.00
N PHE A 81 -17.39 6.53 1.43
CA PHE A 81 -17.92 7.69 2.12
C PHE A 81 -17.14 8.94 1.72
N VAL A 82 -17.86 10.01 1.42
CA VAL A 82 -17.30 11.34 1.15
C VAL A 82 -18.07 12.32 2.03
N GLU A 83 -17.39 12.95 2.99
CA GLU A 83 -17.92 14.07 3.75
C GLU A 83 -17.35 15.38 3.20
N SER A 84 -18.24 16.31 2.87
CA SER A 84 -17.86 17.69 2.59
C SER A 84 -17.78 18.47 3.89
N VAL A 85 -16.60 18.96 4.24
CA VAL A 85 -16.44 20.00 5.25
C VAL A 85 -16.81 21.34 4.63
N ASP A 86 -18.04 21.79 4.88
CA ASP A 86 -18.43 23.19 4.65
C ASP A 86 -17.79 24.07 5.74
N GLU A 87 -17.14 25.17 5.33
CA GLU A 87 -16.61 26.24 6.21
C GLU A 87 -17.71 27.15 6.78
#